data_AF-A0A7C2EN43-F1
#
_entry.id   AF-A0A7C2EN43-F1
#
_cell.length_a   1.000
_cell.length_b   1.000
_cell.length_c   1.000
_cell.angle_alpha   90.00
_cell.angle_beta   90.00
_cell.angle_gamma   90.00
#
_symmetry.space_group_name_H-M   'P 1'
#
loop_
_entity.id
_entity.type
_entity.pdbx_description
1 polymer ?
#
loop_
_entity_poly.entity_id
_entity_poly.type
_entity_poly.pdbx_seq_one_letter_code
_entity_poly.pdbx_strand_id
1 'polypeptide(L)'
;MFLLGVLVLALAVALVRKGGLLALAGHRWRLPVLPIAAVVLQVVGFLPDEAASEAGRAFAAAMHGFSYLLAAAFIWTNRRTPWLWLMALGLAANAAAVLANGGFMPVPPGAASGAAAQVAARGYYNNAVLMTQDSPLWFLGDVLTIPSWWGGRWAISAGDVLIAIATFGLVQRLMRPAGRGTGLLQG
;
A
#
# COMPACT_ATOMS: atom_id res chain seq x y z
N MET A 1 5.42 4.45 4.72
CA MET A 1 5.35 4.60 6.20
C MET A 1 3.91 4.66 6.72
N PHE A 2 3.00 5.40 6.07
CA PHE A 2 1.58 5.50 6.45
C PHE A 2 0.86 4.14 6.60
N LEU A 3 0.86 3.30 5.55
CA LEU A 3 0.19 1.99 5.59
C LEU A 3 0.73 1.04 6.68
N LEU A 4 2.04 1.12 6.98
CA LEU A 4 2.64 0.36 8.08
C LEU A 4 2.08 0.83 9.43
N GLY A 5 1.97 2.15 9.63
CA GLY A 5 1.34 2.72 10.83
C GLY A 5 -0.12 2.28 10.98
N VAL A 6 -0.88 2.24 9.88
CA VAL A 6 -2.26 1.73 9.88
C VAL A 6 -2.31 0.25 10.24
N LEU A 7 -1.40 -0.57 9.69
CA LEU A 7 -1.32 -1.99 10.03
C LEU A 7 -1.01 -2.18 11.52
N VAL A 8 -0.05 -1.45 12.07
CA VAL A 8 0.29 -1.50 13.51
C VAL A 8 -0.91 -1.09 14.35
N LEU A 9 -1.60 -0.01 14.00
CA LEU A 9 -2.81 0.44 14.69
C LEU A 9 -3.92 -0.63 14.62
N ALA A 10 -4.14 -1.22 13.45
CA ALA A 10 -5.13 -2.27 13.26
C ALA A 10 -4.84 -3.48 14.15
N LEU A 11 -3.58 -3.92 14.20
CA LEU A 11 -3.14 -5.01 15.06
C LEU A 11 -3.34 -4.66 16.54
N ALA A 12 -2.94 -3.45 16.96
CA ALA A 12 -3.11 -2.99 18.34
C ALA A 12 -4.58 -2.96 18.77
N VAL A 13 -5.46 -2.39 17.96
CA VAL A 13 -6.91 -2.36 18.24
C VAL A 13 -7.49 -3.77 18.29
N ALA A 14 -7.08 -4.66 17.38
CA ALA A 14 -7.55 -6.04 17.38
C ALA A 14 -7.10 -6.80 18.65
N LEU A 15 -5.86 -6.60 19.10
CA LEU A 15 -5.34 -7.17 20.34
C LEU A 15 -6.09 -6.66 21.58
N VAL A 16 -6.38 -5.36 21.66
CA VAL A 16 -7.20 -4.78 22.75
C VAL A 16 -8.61 -5.39 22.77
N ARG A 17 -9.17 -5.71 21.60
CA ARG A 17 -10.43 -6.43 21.45
C ARG A 17 -10.33 -7.94 21.75
N LYS A 18 -9.19 -8.42 22.25
CA LYS A 18 -8.88 -9.83 22.54
C LYS A 18 -8.91 -10.73 21.29
N GLY A 19 -8.63 -10.16 20.12
CA GLY A 19 -8.40 -10.91 18.89
C GLY A 19 -7.08 -11.68 18.97
N GLY A 20 -7.06 -12.92 18.45
CA GLY A 20 -5.86 -13.73 18.41
C GLY A 20 -5.03 -13.48 17.15
N LEU A 21 -3.71 -13.29 17.28
CA LEU A 21 -2.81 -13.24 16.12
C LEU A 21 -2.83 -14.54 15.31
N LEU A 22 -2.97 -15.68 16.01
CA LEU A 22 -3.11 -16.99 15.38
C LEU A 22 -4.39 -17.11 14.54
N ALA A 23 -5.40 -16.26 14.76
CA ALA A 23 -6.59 -16.21 13.91
C ALA A 23 -6.28 -15.70 12.49
N LEU A 24 -5.25 -14.84 12.33
CA LEU A 24 -4.76 -14.45 11.00
C LEU A 24 -4.15 -15.64 10.25
N ALA A 25 -3.40 -16.50 10.95
CA ALA A 25 -2.80 -17.71 10.39
C ALA A 25 -3.85 -18.78 10.06
N GLY A 26 -5.01 -18.74 10.71
CA GLY A 26 -6.14 -19.64 10.42
C GLY A 26 -6.85 -19.36 9.09
N HIS A 27 -6.70 -18.16 8.53
CA HIS A 27 -7.29 -17.84 7.22
C HIS A 27 -6.49 -18.48 6.09
N ARG A 28 -7.16 -19.27 5.25
CA ARG A 28 -6.53 -19.99 4.14
C ARG A 28 -6.30 -19.06 2.94
N TRP A 29 -5.20 -18.33 2.98
CA TRP A 29 -4.75 -17.50 1.86
C TRP A 29 -4.35 -18.34 0.65
N ARG A 30 -4.84 -17.97 -0.54
CA ARG A 30 -4.36 -18.52 -1.81
C ARG A 30 -3.15 -17.72 -2.26
N LEU A 31 -2.06 -18.41 -2.59
CA LEU A 31 -0.80 -17.82 -3.06
C LEU A 31 -0.23 -16.71 -2.12
N PRO A 32 -0.04 -16.98 -0.82
CA PRO A 32 0.47 -15.99 0.14
C PRO A 32 1.89 -15.49 -0.16
N VAL A 33 2.61 -16.16 -1.08
CA VAL A 33 3.92 -15.73 -1.58
C VAL A 33 3.85 -14.47 -2.46
N LEU A 34 2.71 -14.17 -3.08
CA LEU A 34 2.59 -13.06 -4.04
C LEU A 34 2.82 -11.68 -3.41
N PRO A 35 2.23 -11.31 -2.25
CA PRO A 35 2.55 -10.04 -1.58
C PRO A 35 4.01 -9.96 -1.14
N ILE A 36 4.61 -11.09 -0.72
CA ILE A 36 6.02 -11.14 -0.32
C ILE A 36 6.89 -10.85 -1.54
N ALA A 37 6.64 -11.52 -2.66
CA ALA A 37 7.32 -11.28 -3.92
C ALA A 37 7.15 -9.83 -4.41
N ALA A 38 5.95 -9.24 -4.26
CA ALA A 38 5.71 -7.84 -4.60
C ALA A 38 6.61 -6.89 -3.78
N VAL A 39 6.76 -7.12 -2.48
CA VAL A 39 7.66 -6.34 -1.62
C VAL A 39 9.12 -6.55 -2.01
N VAL A 40 9.53 -7.78 -2.34
CA VAL A 40 10.89 -8.06 -2.81
C VAL A 40 11.18 -7.30 -4.11
N LEU A 41 10.26 -7.29 -5.07
CA LEU A 41 10.42 -6.51 -6.31
C LEU A 41 10.56 -5.02 -6.04
N GLN A 42 9.81 -4.48 -5.07
CA GLN A 42 9.97 -3.08 -4.65
C GLN A 42 11.37 -2.81 -4.09
N VAL A 43 11.87 -3.66 -3.19
CA VAL A 43 13.22 -3.52 -2.62
C VAL A 43 14.29 -3.61 -3.71
N VAL A 44 14.14 -4.55 -4.65
CA VAL A 44 15.05 -4.71 -5.79
C VAL A 44 14.99 -3.49 -6.73
N GLY A 45 13.80 -2.94 -6.95
CA GLY A 45 13.58 -1.75 -7.78
C GLY A 45 14.32 -0.51 -7.27
N PHE A 46 14.59 -0.42 -5.97
CA PHE A 46 15.36 0.68 -5.37
C PHE A 46 16.89 0.51 -5.43
N LEU A 47 17.40 -0.61 -5.96
CA LEU A 47 18.84 -0.84 -6.06
C LEU A 47 19.54 0.12 -7.04
N PRO A 48 19.05 0.36 -8.27
CA PRO A 48 19.62 1.37 -9.15
C PRO A 48 19.20 2.79 -8.75
N ASP A 49 20.09 3.75 -8.98
CA ASP A 49 19.72 5.17 -8.90
C ASP A 49 18.90 5.56 -10.13
N GLU A 50 17.59 5.69 -9.94
CA GLU A 50 16.63 6.13 -10.95
C GLU A 50 16.92 7.56 -11.46
N ALA A 51 17.57 8.43 -10.68
CA ALA A 51 17.95 9.75 -11.17
C ALA A 51 19.16 9.69 -12.12
N ALA A 52 20.02 8.67 -11.98
CA ALA A 52 21.31 8.63 -12.66
C ALA A 52 21.24 8.18 -14.13
N SER A 53 20.23 7.40 -14.53
CA SER A 53 20.12 6.91 -15.91
C SER A 53 18.69 6.55 -16.33
N GLU A 54 18.43 6.60 -17.64
CA GLU A 54 17.15 6.14 -18.21
C GLU A 54 16.92 4.65 -17.98
N ALA A 55 17.97 3.82 -18.10
CA ALA A 55 17.91 2.40 -17.81
C ALA A 55 17.52 2.13 -16.34
N GLY A 56 18.07 2.90 -15.40
CA GLY A 56 17.69 2.84 -13.99
C GLY A 56 16.21 3.18 -13.77
N ARG A 57 15.70 4.23 -14.43
CA ARG A 57 14.27 4.59 -14.37
C ARG A 57 13.37 3.50 -14.94
N ALA A 58 13.69 3.00 -16.13
CA ALA A 58 12.93 1.93 -16.76
C ALA A 58 12.91 0.66 -15.89
N PHE A 59 14.03 0.33 -15.25
CA PHE A 59 14.11 -0.79 -14.33
C PHE A 59 13.21 -0.59 -13.09
N ALA A 60 13.32 0.57 -12.42
CA ALA A 60 12.50 0.90 -11.26
C ALA A 60 11.00 0.87 -11.60
N ALA A 61 10.61 1.52 -12.70
CA ALA A 61 9.25 1.52 -13.22
C ALA A 61 8.73 0.11 -13.52
N ALA A 62 9.55 -0.75 -14.16
CA ALA A 62 9.18 -2.13 -14.43
C ALA A 62 8.98 -2.93 -13.14
N MET A 63 9.91 -2.83 -12.18
CA MET A 63 9.78 -3.51 -10.88
C MET A 63 8.54 -3.04 -10.11
N HIS A 64 8.24 -1.75 -10.16
CA HIS A 64 7.03 -1.17 -9.58
C HIS A 64 5.75 -1.72 -10.25
N GLY A 65 5.71 -1.74 -11.58
CA GLY A 65 4.59 -2.31 -12.34
C GLY A 65 4.38 -3.80 -12.02
N PHE A 66 5.44 -4.60 -12.01
CA PHE A 66 5.35 -6.01 -11.65
C PHE A 66 4.91 -6.23 -10.19
N SER A 67 5.34 -5.39 -9.25
CA SER A 67 4.85 -5.50 -7.86
C SER A 67 3.34 -5.28 -7.78
N TYR A 68 2.80 -4.33 -8.54
CA TYR A 68 1.36 -4.09 -8.65
C TYR A 68 0.62 -5.27 -9.24
N LEU A 69 1.17 -5.90 -10.29
CA LEU A 69 0.58 -7.10 -10.89
C LEU A 69 0.52 -8.27 -9.89
N LEU A 70 1.58 -8.49 -9.11
CA LEU A 70 1.59 -9.53 -8.07
C LEU A 70 0.58 -9.24 -6.96
N ALA A 71 0.49 -8.00 -6.50
CA ALA A 71 -0.53 -7.58 -5.52
C ALA A 71 -1.96 -7.76 -6.07
N ALA A 72 -2.20 -7.37 -7.32
CA ALA A 72 -3.48 -7.54 -7.99
C ALA A 72 -3.84 -9.02 -8.15
N ALA A 73 -2.88 -9.87 -8.53
CA ALA A 73 -3.07 -11.32 -8.63
C ALA A 73 -3.43 -11.95 -7.27
N PHE A 74 -2.77 -11.52 -6.19
CA PHE A 74 -3.12 -11.95 -4.84
C PHE A 74 -4.55 -11.54 -4.46
N ILE A 75 -4.90 -10.28 -4.67
CA ILE A 75 -6.25 -9.76 -4.39
C ILE A 75 -7.29 -10.52 -5.21
N TRP A 76 -7.04 -10.75 -6.50
CA TRP A 76 -7.94 -11.44 -7.40
C TRP A 76 -8.17 -12.90 -6.99
N THR A 77 -7.11 -13.63 -6.66
CA THR A 77 -7.18 -15.03 -6.22
C THR A 77 -7.90 -15.18 -4.88
N ASN A 78 -7.90 -14.12 -4.06
CA ASN A 78 -8.57 -14.08 -2.77
C ASN A 78 -9.85 -13.21 -2.75
N ARG A 79 -10.37 -12.75 -3.90
CA ARG A 79 -11.44 -11.72 -4.04
C ARG A 79 -12.73 -11.94 -3.27
N ARG A 80 -13.01 -13.17 -2.83
CA ARG A 80 -14.15 -13.50 -1.96
C ARG A 80 -13.92 -13.11 -0.50
N THR A 81 -12.69 -12.78 -0.13
CA THR A 81 -12.32 -12.30 1.20
C THR A 81 -12.83 -10.87 1.36
N PRO A 82 -13.66 -10.59 2.37
CA PRO A 82 -14.18 -9.25 2.60
C PRO A 82 -13.05 -8.24 2.78
N TRP A 83 -13.33 -6.97 2.44
CA TRP A 83 -12.36 -5.86 2.41
C TRP A 83 -11.34 -5.88 1.28
N LEU A 84 -11.05 -7.03 0.66
CA LEU A 84 -10.12 -7.06 -0.47
C LEU A 84 -10.61 -6.31 -1.71
N TRP A 85 -11.93 -6.19 -1.91
CA TRP A 85 -12.47 -5.39 -3.01
C TRP A 85 -12.12 -3.89 -2.85
N LEU A 86 -12.12 -3.38 -1.61
CA LEU A 86 -11.77 -1.98 -1.33
C LEU A 86 -10.27 -1.76 -1.48
N MET A 87 -9.47 -2.75 -1.06
CA MET A 87 -8.03 -2.77 -1.32
C MET A 87 -7.74 -2.80 -2.83
N ALA A 88 -8.52 -3.56 -3.61
CA ALA A 88 -8.41 -3.60 -5.07
C ALA A 88 -8.68 -2.23 -5.68
N LEU A 89 -9.71 -1.52 -5.21
CA LEU A 89 -10.05 -0.19 -5.70
C LEU A 89 -8.93 0.82 -5.41
N GLY A 90 -8.37 0.80 -4.19
CA GLY A 90 -7.23 1.64 -3.85
C GLY A 90 -5.97 1.31 -4.66
N LEU A 91 -5.68 0.01 -4.83
CA LEU A 91 -4.57 -0.44 -5.67
C LEU A 91 -4.75 0.00 -7.13
N ALA A 92 -5.97 -0.12 -7.68
CA ALA A 92 -6.27 0.29 -9.05
C ALA A 92 -6.14 1.81 -9.24
N ALA A 93 -6.58 2.60 -8.26
CA ALA A 93 -6.42 4.06 -8.28
C ALA A 93 -4.94 4.46 -8.31
N ASN A 94 -4.11 3.87 -7.44
CA ASN A 94 -2.67 4.13 -7.44
C ASN A 94 -2.01 3.64 -8.73
N ALA A 95 -2.38 2.45 -9.21
CA ALA A 95 -1.84 1.90 -10.46
C ALA A 95 -2.10 2.83 -11.64
N ALA A 96 -3.30 3.40 -11.73
CA ALA A 96 -3.66 4.32 -12.79
C ALA A 96 -2.77 5.58 -12.75
N ALA A 97 -2.57 6.18 -11.58
CA ALA A 97 -1.67 7.32 -11.42
C ALA A 97 -0.22 6.97 -11.79
N VAL A 98 0.30 5.86 -11.24
CA VAL A 98 1.68 5.41 -11.48
C VAL A 98 1.93 5.11 -12.96
N LEU A 99 1.05 4.34 -13.61
CA LEU A 99 1.21 3.98 -15.02
C LEU A 99 1.08 5.20 -15.94
N ALA A 100 0.16 6.11 -15.65
CA ALA A 100 -0.03 7.32 -16.45
C ALA A 100 1.13 8.32 -16.31
N ASN A 101 1.98 8.19 -15.28
CA ASN A 101 3.15 9.02 -15.02
C ASN A 101 4.47 8.24 -15.21
N GLY A 102 4.47 7.25 -16.12
CA GLY A 102 5.71 6.56 -16.53
C GLY A 102 6.27 5.56 -15.52
N GLY A 103 5.43 5.05 -14.62
CA GLY A 103 5.82 4.09 -13.58
C GLY A 103 6.15 4.74 -12.23
N PHE A 104 5.90 6.04 -12.08
CA PHE A 104 6.20 6.80 -10.87
C PHE A 104 4.96 7.49 -10.33
N MET A 105 4.85 7.59 -9.01
CA MET A 105 3.77 8.29 -8.34
C MET A 105 4.01 9.80 -8.41
N PRO A 106 3.08 10.61 -8.94
CA PRO A 106 3.24 12.07 -8.94
C PRO A 106 3.05 12.62 -7.52
N VAL A 107 4.00 13.46 -7.09
CA VAL A 107 4.02 14.09 -5.76
C VAL A 107 4.14 15.61 -5.89
N PRO A 108 3.32 16.41 -5.19
CA PRO A 108 3.37 17.86 -5.28
C PRO A 108 4.68 18.42 -4.69
N PRO A 109 5.26 19.48 -5.30
CA PRO A 109 6.49 20.12 -4.82
C PRO A 109 6.39 20.65 -3.38
N GLY A 110 5.19 20.99 -2.93
CA GLY A 110 4.92 21.49 -1.58
C GLY A 110 4.71 20.40 -0.52
N ALA A 111 4.71 19.12 -0.90
CA ALA A 111 4.72 18.03 0.09
C ALA A 111 6.01 18.16 0.91
N ALA A 112 5.92 18.38 2.20
CA ALA A 112 7.10 18.68 3.01
C ALA A 112 7.72 17.42 3.63
N SER A 113 7.85 16.36 2.84
CA SER A 113 8.57 15.15 3.21
C SER A 113 10.00 15.21 2.70
N GLY A 114 10.93 14.52 3.35
CA GLY A 114 12.30 14.36 2.83
C GLY A 114 12.33 13.75 1.43
N ALA A 115 11.34 12.92 1.09
CA ALA A 115 11.19 12.37 -0.25
C ALA A 115 10.86 13.44 -1.29
N ALA A 116 9.92 14.34 -1.00
CA ALA A 116 9.57 15.42 -1.92
C ALA A 116 10.73 16.40 -2.17
N ALA A 117 11.57 16.67 -1.16
CA ALA A 117 12.80 17.44 -1.35
C ALA A 117 13.79 16.72 -2.28
N GLN A 118 13.92 15.39 -2.13
CA GLN A 118 14.77 14.57 -3.00
C GLN A 118 14.22 14.50 -4.43
N VAL A 119 12.91 14.33 -4.59
CA VAL A 119 12.22 14.39 -5.89
C VAL A 119 12.40 15.77 -6.52
N ALA A 120 12.27 16.85 -5.77
CA ALA A 120 12.48 18.20 -6.28
C ALA A 120 13.92 18.44 -6.74
N ALA A 121 14.91 17.85 -6.04
CA ALA A 121 16.32 17.96 -6.38
C ALA A 121 16.75 17.07 -7.56
N ARG A 122 16.11 15.91 -7.72
CA ARG A 122 16.56 14.83 -8.63
C ARG A 122 15.58 14.48 -9.74
N GLY A 123 14.39 15.07 -9.75
CA GLY A 123 13.26 14.72 -10.61
C GLY A 123 12.53 13.45 -10.19
N TYR A 124 13.27 12.43 -9.75
CA TYR A 124 12.78 11.11 -9.33
C TYR A 124 13.40 10.70 -8.00
N TYR A 125 12.60 10.10 -7.12
CA TYR A 125 13.11 9.47 -5.90
C TYR A 125 12.12 8.45 -5.31
N ASN A 126 12.57 7.22 -5.04
CA ASN A 126 11.79 6.14 -4.42
C ASN A 126 10.41 5.92 -5.08
N ASN A 127 10.38 5.67 -6.38
CA ASN A 127 9.14 5.48 -7.15
C ASN A 127 8.22 6.71 -7.20
N ALA A 128 8.72 7.90 -6.88
CA ALA A 128 7.99 9.16 -7.00
C ALA A 128 8.62 10.08 -8.06
N VAL A 129 7.78 10.90 -8.68
CA VAL A 129 8.16 11.95 -9.64
C VAL A 129 7.50 13.27 -9.25
N LEU A 130 8.14 14.39 -9.59
CA LEU A 130 7.58 15.70 -9.30
C LEU A 130 6.31 15.94 -10.12
N MET A 131 5.22 16.28 -9.44
CA MET A 131 3.96 16.63 -10.08
C MET A 131 4.08 17.98 -10.79
N THR A 132 3.62 18.03 -12.04
CA THR A 132 3.53 19.24 -12.86
C THR A 132 2.06 19.52 -13.22
N GLN A 133 1.79 20.63 -13.91
CA GLN A 133 0.44 20.94 -14.40
C GLN A 133 -0.09 19.90 -15.40
N ASP A 134 0.82 19.22 -16.09
CA ASP A 134 0.50 18.22 -17.12
C ASP A 134 0.50 16.78 -16.61
N SER A 135 0.77 16.56 -15.32
CA SER A 135 0.76 15.21 -14.73
C SER A 135 -0.60 14.54 -14.89
N PRO A 136 -0.71 13.45 -15.68
CA PRO A 136 -1.98 12.76 -15.87
C PRO A 136 -2.48 12.19 -14.55
N LEU A 137 -3.79 12.25 -14.32
CA LEU A 137 -4.42 11.71 -13.11
C LEU A 137 -3.78 12.21 -11.79
N TRP A 138 -3.26 13.43 -11.78
CA TRP A 138 -2.59 14.02 -10.62
C TRP A 138 -3.40 13.93 -9.33
N PHE A 139 -4.74 14.01 -9.41
CA PHE A 139 -5.65 13.93 -8.26
C PHE A 139 -5.68 12.54 -7.59
N LEU A 140 -5.19 11.50 -8.28
CA LEU A 140 -4.95 10.16 -7.73
C LEU A 140 -3.53 9.98 -7.20
N GLY A 141 -2.65 10.96 -7.41
CA GLY A 141 -1.30 11.02 -6.85
C GLY A 141 -1.29 11.25 -5.34
N ASP A 142 -0.10 11.49 -4.80
CA ASP A 142 0.08 11.77 -3.37
C ASP A 142 -0.26 13.23 -3.09
N VAL A 143 -1.53 13.59 -3.16
CA VAL A 143 -2.01 14.97 -3.01
C VAL A 143 -2.53 15.28 -1.61
N LEU A 144 -2.82 14.27 -0.79
CA LEU A 144 -3.35 14.45 0.55
C LEU A 144 -2.21 14.61 1.54
N THR A 145 -2.04 15.81 2.08
CA THR A 145 -1.01 16.09 3.09
C THR A 145 -1.50 15.71 4.47
N ILE A 146 -0.72 14.88 5.18
CA ILE A 146 -0.97 14.59 6.60
C ILE A 146 -0.42 15.75 7.45
N PRO A 147 -1.17 16.23 8.46
CA PRO A 147 -0.70 17.27 9.38
C PRO A 147 0.60 16.89 10.08
N SER A 148 1.48 17.87 10.30
CA SER A 148 2.82 17.65 10.86
C SER A 148 2.85 17.01 12.25
N TRP A 149 1.79 17.19 13.05
CA TRP A 149 1.67 16.60 14.39
C TRP A 149 1.36 15.10 14.39
N TRP A 150 1.02 14.52 13.24
CA TRP A 150 0.74 13.10 13.07
C TRP A 150 1.93 12.37 12.39
N GLY A 151 3.15 12.64 12.87
CA GLY A 151 4.33 11.86 12.48
C GLY A 151 5.05 12.30 11.20
N GLY A 152 4.79 13.52 10.71
CA GLY A 152 5.55 14.17 9.62
C GLY A 152 4.67 14.67 8.47
N ARG A 153 5.26 15.52 7.62
CA ARG A 153 4.60 16.09 6.43
C ARG A 153 4.70 15.12 5.25
N TRP A 154 4.01 13.98 5.36
CA TRP A 154 3.91 13.00 4.27
C TRP A 154 2.73 13.35 3.39
N ALA A 155 2.86 13.05 2.10
CA ALA A 155 1.73 13.04 1.20
C ALA A 155 1.28 11.59 0.97
N ILE A 156 -0.02 11.39 0.87
CA ILE A 156 -0.64 10.09 0.59
C ILE A 156 -1.67 10.27 -0.51
N SER A 157 -1.99 9.19 -1.21
CA SER A 157 -3.01 9.20 -2.24
C SER A 157 -4.41 8.87 -1.70
N ALA A 158 -5.43 9.13 -2.50
CA ALA A 158 -6.78 8.61 -2.24
C ALA A 158 -6.79 7.06 -2.23
N GLY A 159 -5.96 6.41 -3.07
CA GLY A 159 -5.83 4.97 -3.09
C GLY A 159 -5.22 4.40 -1.81
N ASP A 160 -4.24 5.08 -1.21
CA ASP A 160 -3.65 4.72 0.08
C ASP A 160 -4.67 4.77 1.21
N VAL A 161 -5.59 5.75 1.19
CA VAL A 161 -6.69 5.83 2.15
C VAL A 161 -7.62 4.62 2.02
N LEU A 162 -7.98 4.23 0.79
CA LEU A 162 -8.81 3.05 0.54
C LEU A 162 -8.11 1.76 1.01
N ILE A 163 -6.82 1.61 0.70
CA ILE A 163 -5.99 0.47 1.15
C ILE A 163 -5.90 0.47 2.68
N ALA A 164 -5.74 1.62 3.32
CA ALA A 164 -5.69 1.75 4.77
C ALA A 164 -7.00 1.29 5.43
N ILE A 165 -8.15 1.78 4.95
CA ILE A 165 -9.47 1.39 5.45
C ILE A 165 -9.67 -0.12 5.27
N ALA A 166 -9.35 -0.64 4.08
CA ALA A 166 -9.44 -2.06 3.77
C ALA A 166 -8.54 -2.90 4.69
N THR A 167 -7.30 -2.48 4.90
CA THR A 167 -6.32 -3.16 5.77
C THR A 167 -6.83 -3.21 7.21
N PHE A 168 -7.29 -2.06 7.73
CA PHE A 168 -7.84 -1.99 9.08
C PHE A 168 -9.06 -2.91 9.22
N GLY A 169 -10.04 -2.80 8.33
CA GLY A 169 -11.25 -3.63 8.34
C GLY A 169 -10.95 -5.13 8.19
N LEU A 170 -9.99 -5.50 7.35
CA LEU A 170 -9.55 -6.87 7.15
C LEU A 170 -8.95 -7.44 8.44
N VAL A 171 -8.01 -6.75 9.06
CA VAL A 171 -7.40 -7.16 10.33
C VAL A 171 -8.45 -7.28 11.43
N GLN A 172 -9.33 -6.28 11.58
CA GLN A 172 -10.42 -6.32 12.56
C GLN A 172 -11.39 -7.49 12.36
N ARG A 173 -11.57 -7.93 11.11
CA ARG A 173 -12.44 -9.06 10.76
C ARG A 173 -11.79 -10.39 11.03
N LEU A 174 -10.52 -10.55 10.68
CA LEU A 174 -9.79 -11.81 10.83
C LEU A 174 -9.38 -12.07 12.29
N MET A 175 -8.99 -11.02 13.01
CA MET A 175 -8.64 -11.10 14.43
C MET A 175 -9.88 -10.93 15.33
N ARG A 176 -10.87 -11.79 15.14
CA ARG A 176 -11.99 -11.91 16.09
C ARG A 176 -11.59 -12.80 17.26
N PRO A 177 -12.10 -12.57 18.48
CA PRO A 177 -11.97 -13.53 19.56
C PRO A 177 -12.47 -14.89 19.08
N ALA A 178 -11.74 -15.97 19.38
CA ALA A 178 -12.29 -17.30 19.23
C ALA A 178 -13.60 -17.33 20.01
N GLY A 179 -14.72 -17.59 19.33
CA GLY A 179 -15.99 -17.75 20.02
C GLY A 179 -15.78 -18.75 21.15
N ARG A 180 -16.12 -18.36 22.39
CA ARG A 180 -16.19 -19.33 23.49
C ARG A 180 -17.00 -20.49 22.95
N GLY A 181 -16.38 -21.68 22.94
CA GLY A 181 -16.98 -22.87 22.37
C GLY A 181 -18.45 -22.95 22.77
N THR A 182 -19.31 -23.22 21.80
CA THR A 182 -20.65 -23.73 22.06
C THR A 182 -20.52 -25.02 22.86
N GLY A 183 -20.38 -24.87 24.18
CA GLY A 183 -20.79 -25.85 25.15
C GLY A 183 -22.32 -25.85 25.14
N LEU A 184 -22.88 -26.66 24.26
CA LEU A 184 -24.23 -27.21 24.36
C LEU A 184 -24.04 -28.67 23.95
N LEU A 185 -23.91 -29.59 24.90
CA LEU A 185 -25.06 -30.32 25.43
C LEU A 185 -26.04 -30.69 24.32
N GLN A 186 -25.69 -31.73 23.58
CA GLN A 186 -26.62 -32.74 23.06
C GLN A 186 -25.86 -34.06 23.31
N GLY A 187 -26.27 -34.93 24.22
CA GLY A 187 -27.64 -35.38 24.49
C GLY A 187 -27.65 -36.84 24.10
#